data_AF-A0ABC9CZH4-F1
#
_entry.id   AF-A0ABC9CZH4-F1
#
_cell.length_a   1.000
_cell.length_b   1.000
_cell.length_c   1.000
_cell.angle_alpha   90.00
_cell.angle_beta   90.00
_cell.angle_gamma   90.00
#
_symmetry.space_group_name_H-M   'P 1'
#
loop_
_entity.id
_entity.type
_entity.pdbx_description
1 polymer ?
#
loop_
_entity_poly.entity_id
_entity_poly.type
_entity_poly.pdbx_seq_one_letter_code
_entity_poly.pdbx_strand_id
1 'polypeptide(L)'
;MFGAIPALLSYYWRTKMPETARYTALVAKNAEQAASDMTQVLNVEIVEEPEQAEELARREQFGLFSRQFAMRHGLHLLGTTVCWFTLDIAFYSQNLFQKDIYAAVNWLPKAETMNALEEMFKISRAQTLVALCGTIPGYWFTVFFIDIIGRFAIQLGGFFFMTAFMLGLAVPYHHWTTPGNHAGFVVMYAFTFFFANFGPNSTTFIVPAEIFPARLRSTCHGISAAAGKAGAIIWSFGFLYAAQSTDPKKTDAGYPPGIGVRNSLFMLAGCNVVGFFFTFLVPESKGKSLEELSGENEDEKASETSAAADYRSIPPA
;
A
#
# COMPACT_ATOMS: atom_id res chain seq x y z
N MET A 1 15.77 -9.58 21.82
CA MET A 1 16.42 -10.50 20.87
C MET A 1 15.53 -11.67 20.40
N PHE A 2 14.33 -11.90 20.96
CA PHE A 2 13.35 -12.87 20.43
C PHE A 2 12.80 -12.53 19.03
N GLY A 3 12.76 -11.24 18.66
CA GLY A 3 12.29 -10.80 17.34
C GLY A 3 13.19 -11.21 16.15
N ALA A 4 14.41 -11.69 16.41
CA ALA A 4 15.27 -12.21 15.34
C ALA A 4 14.84 -13.60 14.85
N ILE A 5 14.11 -14.36 15.67
CA ILE A 5 13.70 -15.73 15.35
C ILE A 5 12.73 -15.75 14.15
N PRO A 6 11.63 -14.97 14.12
CA PRO A 6 10.75 -14.92 12.94
C PRO A 6 11.45 -14.41 11.68
N ALA A 7 12.40 -13.48 11.82
CA ALA A 7 13.17 -12.94 10.70
C ALA A 7 14.11 -13.99 10.08
N LEU A 8 14.82 -14.75 10.90
CA LEU A 8 15.67 -15.86 10.46
C LEU A 8 14.84 -16.98 9.80
N LEU A 9 13.67 -17.30 10.37
CA LEU A 9 12.75 -18.29 9.79
C LEU A 9 12.27 -17.86 8.40
N SER A 10 11.86 -16.58 8.27
CA SER A 10 11.41 -16.00 7.01
C SER A 10 12.52 -15.98 5.96
N TYR A 11 13.75 -15.64 6.36
CA TYR A 11 14.92 -15.69 5.48
C TYR A 11 15.19 -17.10 4.98
N TYR A 12 15.23 -18.08 5.89
CA TYR A 12 15.45 -19.49 5.55
C TYR A 12 14.40 -20.03 4.57
N TRP A 13 13.12 -19.73 4.79
CA TRP A 13 12.06 -20.14 3.88
C TRP A 13 12.13 -19.41 2.54
N ARG A 14 12.53 -18.14 2.52
CA ARG A 14 12.68 -17.38 1.28
C ARG A 14 13.84 -17.86 0.42
N THR A 15 14.92 -18.35 1.04
CA THR A 15 16.04 -18.99 0.30
C THR A 15 15.69 -20.38 -0.25
N LYS A 16 14.61 -21.00 0.25
CA LYS A 16 14.17 -22.34 -0.15
C LYS A 16 12.95 -22.35 -1.06
N MET A 17 12.26 -21.22 -1.22
CA MET A 17 11.15 -21.12 -2.16
C MET A 17 11.71 -21.08 -3.59
N PRO A 18 11.34 -22.02 -4.46
CA PRO A 18 11.62 -21.90 -5.88
C PRO A 18 10.96 -20.63 -6.43
N GLU A 19 11.61 -20.00 -7.42
CA GLU A 19 11.03 -18.85 -8.09
C GLU A 19 9.72 -19.25 -8.79
N THR A 20 8.79 -18.31 -8.95
CA THR A 20 7.57 -18.62 -9.68
C THR A 20 7.92 -19.07 -11.10
N ALA A 21 7.46 -20.24 -11.52
CA ALA A 21 7.76 -20.81 -12.83
C ALA A 21 7.46 -19.88 -14.01
N ARG A 22 6.49 -18.99 -13.86
CA ARG A 22 6.20 -17.93 -14.83
C ARG A 22 7.37 -16.94 -15.01
N TYR A 23 8.07 -16.57 -13.93
CA TYR A 23 9.30 -15.77 -14.01
C TYR A 23 10.42 -16.56 -14.70
N THR A 24 10.58 -17.83 -14.34
CA THR A 24 11.60 -18.71 -14.92
C THR A 24 11.38 -18.94 -16.42
N ALA A 25 10.11 -19.12 -16.85
CA ALA A 25 9.75 -19.31 -18.25
C ALA A 25 9.81 -18.00 -19.07
N LEU A 26 9.15 -16.93 -18.61
CA LEU A 26 8.99 -15.71 -19.41
C LEU A 26 10.15 -14.73 -19.27
N VAL A 27 10.82 -14.69 -18.11
CA VAL A 27 11.88 -13.71 -17.82
C VAL A 27 13.25 -14.35 -17.88
N ALA A 28 13.45 -15.48 -17.20
CA ALA A 28 14.73 -16.21 -17.26
C ALA A 28 14.89 -17.02 -18.57
N LYS A 29 13.82 -17.13 -19.38
CA LYS A 29 13.78 -17.89 -20.65
C LYS A 29 14.22 -19.34 -20.50
N ASN A 30 13.95 -19.96 -19.36
CA ASN A 30 14.34 -21.32 -19.05
C ASN A 30 13.09 -22.18 -18.81
N ALA A 31 12.54 -22.72 -19.89
CA ALA A 31 11.31 -23.51 -19.87
C ALA A 31 11.47 -24.83 -19.07
N GLU A 32 12.65 -25.48 -19.13
CA GLU A 32 12.93 -26.71 -18.37
C GLU A 32 12.90 -26.48 -16.85
N GLN A 33 13.53 -25.40 -16.38
CA GLN A 33 13.55 -25.09 -14.95
C GLN A 33 12.18 -24.62 -14.44
N ALA A 34 11.41 -23.91 -15.29
CA ALA A 34 10.03 -23.55 -14.98
C ALA A 34 9.13 -24.78 -14.81
N ALA A 35 9.24 -25.77 -15.70
CA ALA A 35 8.47 -27.01 -15.62
C ALA A 35 8.82 -27.83 -14.36
N SER A 36 10.11 -27.91 -14.00
CA SER A 36 10.56 -28.55 -12.74
C SER A 36 10.01 -27.84 -11.50
N ASP A 37 10.05 -26.50 -11.48
CA ASP A 37 9.56 -25.70 -10.36
C ASP A 37 8.02 -25.77 -10.25
N MET A 38 7.28 -25.87 -11.37
CA MET A 38 5.83 -26.13 -11.36
C MET A 38 5.47 -27.51 -10.87
N THR A 39 6.22 -28.53 -11.30
CA THR A 39 5.95 -29.92 -10.94
C THR A 39 6.12 -30.12 -9.42
N GLN A 40 7.11 -29.46 -8.81
CA GLN A 40 7.30 -29.47 -7.35
C GLN A 40 6.19 -28.76 -6.56
N VAL A 41 5.53 -27.73 -7.13
CA VAL A 41 4.58 -26.87 -6.40
C VAL A 41 3.12 -27.24 -6.66
N LEU A 42 2.78 -27.64 -7.89
CA LEU A 42 1.41 -27.90 -8.32
C LEU A 42 1.05 -29.38 -8.38
N ASN A 43 2.03 -30.30 -8.31
CA ASN A 43 1.81 -31.75 -8.34
C ASN A 43 0.98 -32.21 -9.57
N VAL A 44 1.06 -31.47 -10.68
CA VAL A 44 0.42 -31.76 -11.96
C VAL A 44 1.49 -31.63 -13.05
N GLU A 45 1.68 -32.70 -13.85
CA GLU A 45 2.47 -32.66 -15.08
C GLU A 45 1.72 -31.80 -16.10
N ILE A 46 2.26 -30.62 -16.41
CA ILE A 46 1.76 -29.78 -17.50
C ILE A 46 2.59 -30.08 -18.74
N VAL A 47 1.91 -30.53 -19.80
CA VAL A 47 2.50 -30.87 -21.10
C VAL A 47 2.96 -29.59 -21.79
N GLU A 48 4.16 -29.65 -22.36
CA GLU A 48 4.89 -28.57 -23.01
C GLU A 48 4.18 -28.03 -24.28
N GLU A 49 4.01 -26.71 -24.37
CA GLU A 49 3.90 -26.01 -25.67
C GLU A 49 4.94 -24.87 -25.72
N PRO A 50 6.21 -25.18 -26.03
CA PRO A 50 7.32 -24.22 -26.00
C PRO A 50 7.16 -23.09 -27.03
N GLU A 51 6.44 -23.34 -28.12
CA GLU A 51 6.13 -22.34 -29.15
C GLU A 51 5.21 -21.23 -28.61
N GLN A 52 4.20 -21.57 -27.79
CA GLN A 52 3.29 -20.59 -27.21
C GLN A 52 4.01 -19.69 -26.19
N ALA A 53 4.91 -20.25 -25.38
CA ALA A 53 5.71 -19.50 -24.42
C ALA A 53 6.71 -18.55 -25.10
N GLU A 54 7.37 -18.98 -26.18
CA GLU A 54 8.24 -18.12 -26.99
C GLU A 54 7.48 -17.01 -27.72
N GLU A 55 6.27 -17.31 -28.22
CA GLU A 55 5.42 -16.33 -28.90
C GLU A 55 4.90 -15.25 -27.94
N LEU A 56 4.48 -15.64 -26.72
CA LEU A 56 4.12 -14.72 -25.64
C LEU A 56 5.32 -13.82 -25.26
N ALA A 57 6.51 -14.42 -25.12
CA ALA A 57 7.75 -13.70 -24.80
C ALA A 57 8.19 -12.72 -25.91
N ARG A 58 7.88 -13.01 -27.18
CA ARG A 58 8.10 -12.07 -28.30
C ARG A 58 7.07 -10.94 -28.33
N ARG A 59 5.82 -11.19 -27.96
CA ARG A 59 4.73 -10.19 -27.99
C ARG A 59 4.78 -9.20 -26.83
N GLU A 60 5.27 -9.60 -25.66
CA GLU A 60 5.53 -8.71 -24.52
C GLU A 60 6.78 -7.81 -24.68
N GLN A 61 7.18 -7.47 -25.91
CA GLN A 61 8.41 -6.71 -26.20
C GLN A 61 8.33 -5.21 -25.87
N PHE A 62 7.27 -4.72 -25.26
CA PHE A 62 7.17 -3.30 -24.93
C PHE A 62 7.84 -2.97 -23.59
N GLY A 63 8.67 -1.92 -23.58
CA GLY A 63 9.36 -1.45 -22.37
C GLY A 63 8.49 -0.53 -21.51
N LEU A 64 8.97 -0.21 -20.30
CA LEU A 64 8.32 0.72 -19.35
C LEU A 64 8.00 2.10 -19.99
N PHE A 65 8.88 2.60 -20.87
CA PHE A 65 8.72 3.89 -21.54
C PHE A 65 8.01 3.79 -22.89
N SER A 66 7.44 2.63 -23.22
CA SER A 66 6.69 2.46 -24.47
C SER A 66 5.32 3.16 -24.39
N ARG A 67 4.84 3.61 -25.54
CA ARG A 67 3.48 4.15 -25.68
C ARG A 67 2.41 3.11 -25.33
N GLN A 68 2.68 1.82 -25.60
CA GLN A 68 1.80 0.70 -25.27
C GLN A 68 1.65 0.55 -23.75
N PHE A 69 2.75 0.58 -22.99
CA PHE A 69 2.69 0.56 -21.52
C PHE A 69 1.92 1.77 -20.97
N ALA A 70 2.21 2.97 -21.46
CA ALA A 70 1.55 4.18 -20.96
C ALA A 70 0.03 4.16 -21.18
N MET A 71 -0.43 3.67 -22.33
CA MET A 71 -1.86 3.56 -22.64
C MET A 71 -2.57 2.48 -21.83
N ARG A 72 -1.92 1.33 -21.58
CA ARG A 72 -2.53 0.17 -20.90
C ARG A 72 -2.42 0.21 -19.38
N HIS A 73 -1.28 0.66 -18.87
CA HIS A 73 -0.91 0.58 -17.46
C HIS A 73 -0.53 1.92 -16.83
N GLY A 74 -0.45 3.01 -17.61
CA GLY A 74 -0.06 4.32 -17.11
C GLY A 74 -1.04 4.89 -16.06
N LEU A 75 -2.35 4.72 -16.27
CA LEU A 75 -3.35 5.11 -15.28
C LEU A 75 -3.28 4.26 -14.01
N HIS A 76 -3.03 2.95 -14.15
CA HIS A 76 -2.87 2.06 -13.01
C HIS A 76 -1.64 2.43 -12.19
N LEU A 77 -0.52 2.74 -12.85
CA LEU A 77 0.71 3.21 -12.20
C LEU A 77 0.52 4.56 -11.50
N LEU A 78 -0.22 5.49 -12.11
CA LEU A 78 -0.59 6.74 -11.47
C LEU A 78 -1.47 6.50 -10.23
N GLY A 79 -2.46 5.62 -10.34
CA GLY A 79 -3.33 5.23 -9.22
C GLY A 79 -2.53 4.64 -8.06
N THR A 80 -1.67 3.65 -8.33
CA THR A 80 -0.88 2.99 -7.28
C THR A 80 0.16 3.91 -6.65
N THR A 81 0.82 4.75 -7.44
CA THR A 81 1.82 5.71 -6.93
C THR A 81 1.18 6.78 -6.05
N VAL A 82 0.08 7.39 -6.49
CA VAL A 82 -0.58 8.46 -5.73
C VAL A 82 -1.27 7.91 -4.48
N CYS A 83 -1.91 6.75 -4.56
CA CYS A 83 -2.50 6.12 -3.37
C CYS A 83 -1.43 5.79 -2.32
N TRP A 84 -0.29 5.22 -2.72
CA TRP A 84 0.78 4.91 -1.78
C TRP A 84 1.44 6.18 -1.23
N PHE A 85 1.68 7.19 -2.07
CA PHE A 85 2.20 8.48 -1.65
C PHE A 85 1.32 9.15 -0.59
N THR A 86 0.02 9.29 -0.86
CA THR A 86 -0.94 9.97 0.03
C THR A 86 -1.21 9.20 1.31
N LEU A 87 -1.24 7.87 1.23
CA LEU A 87 -1.27 7.00 2.40
C LEU A 87 -0.04 7.22 3.28
N ASP A 88 1.17 7.14 2.72
CA ASP A 88 2.40 7.19 3.53
C ASP A 88 2.53 8.55 4.22
N ILE A 89 2.05 9.65 3.61
CA ILE A 89 1.87 10.96 4.27
C ILE A 89 1.04 10.81 5.56
N ALA A 90 -0.18 10.29 5.45
CA ALA A 90 -1.09 10.15 6.57
C ALA A 90 -0.57 9.16 7.63
N PHE A 91 -0.21 7.97 7.19
CA PHE A 91 0.16 6.85 8.04
C PHE A 91 1.46 7.11 8.81
N TYR A 92 2.53 7.56 8.14
CA TYR A 92 3.78 7.83 8.84
C TYR A 92 3.66 9.01 9.80
N SER A 93 2.91 10.06 9.46
CA SER A 93 2.72 11.19 10.39
C SER A 93 2.07 10.80 11.69
N GLN A 94 1.01 10.00 11.59
CA GLN A 94 0.30 9.54 12.77
C GLN A 94 1.15 8.63 13.65
N ASN A 95 2.07 7.85 13.05
CA ASN A 95 3.00 7.00 13.79
C ASN A 95 4.17 7.82 14.40
N LEU A 96 4.80 8.70 13.62
CA LEU A 96 5.99 9.46 14.04
C LEU A 96 5.65 10.52 15.09
N PHE A 97 4.58 11.27 14.87
CA PHE A 97 4.18 12.41 15.72
C PHE A 97 3.06 12.05 16.69
N GLN A 98 2.90 10.75 16.96
CA GLN A 98 1.89 10.23 17.88
C GLN A 98 2.05 10.85 19.27
N LYS A 99 3.29 10.98 19.75
CA LYS A 99 3.60 11.61 21.05
C LYS A 99 3.14 13.06 21.09
N ASP A 100 3.33 13.81 20.01
CA ASP A 100 3.05 15.25 19.95
C ASP A 100 1.54 15.48 19.88
N ILE A 101 0.82 14.61 19.15
CA ILE A 101 -0.64 14.58 19.14
C ILE A 101 -1.19 14.27 20.54
N TYR A 102 -0.63 13.29 21.24
CA TYR A 102 -1.08 12.92 22.61
C TYR A 102 -0.87 14.04 23.62
N ALA A 103 0.27 14.73 23.53
CA ALA A 103 0.57 15.90 24.36
C ALA A 103 -0.34 17.08 24.01
N ALA A 104 -0.58 17.34 22.72
CA ALA A 104 -1.43 18.45 22.27
C ALA A 104 -2.90 18.31 22.70
N VAL A 105 -3.39 17.08 22.82
CA VAL A 105 -4.75 16.78 23.29
C VAL A 105 -4.82 16.66 24.83
N ASN A 106 -3.72 16.93 25.54
CA ASN A 106 -3.59 16.81 27.00
C ASN A 106 -3.87 15.39 27.52
N TRP A 107 -3.74 14.35 26.68
CA TRP A 107 -3.91 12.98 27.13
C TRP A 107 -2.67 12.48 27.88
N LEU A 108 -1.49 12.87 27.40
CA LEU A 108 -0.23 12.70 28.11
C LEU A 108 0.29 14.06 28.58
N PRO A 109 0.89 14.14 29.78
CA PRO A 109 1.52 15.38 30.23
C PRO A 109 2.71 15.73 29.32
N LYS A 110 3.10 17.01 29.29
CA LYS A 110 4.25 17.47 28.50
C LYS A 110 5.55 16.89 29.04
N ALA A 111 6.52 16.61 28.15
CA ALA A 111 7.83 16.05 28.48
C ALA A 111 8.52 16.77 29.65
N GLU A 112 8.48 18.11 29.67
CA GLU A 112 9.09 18.96 30.70
C GLU A 112 8.59 18.70 32.13
N THR A 113 7.44 18.03 32.29
CA THR A 113 6.81 17.78 33.60
C THR A 113 7.16 16.41 34.19
N MET A 114 7.96 15.59 33.50
CA MET A 114 8.28 14.24 33.95
C MET A 114 9.72 13.81 33.64
N ASN A 115 10.18 12.75 34.30
CA ASN A 115 11.47 12.15 34.00
C ASN A 115 11.41 11.37 32.67
N ALA A 116 12.52 11.29 31.93
CA ALA A 116 12.61 10.63 30.63
C ALA A 116 12.13 9.16 30.65
N LEU A 117 12.42 8.41 31.72
CA LEU A 117 11.94 7.03 31.87
C LEU A 117 10.42 6.95 32.03
N GLU A 118 9.83 7.90 32.75
CA GLU A 118 8.39 7.95 32.97
C GLU A 118 7.67 8.39 31.69
N GLU A 119 8.22 9.36 30.96
CA GLU A 119 7.74 9.77 29.63
C GLU A 119 7.74 8.58 28.67
N MET A 120 8.88 7.90 28.53
CA MET A 120 9.03 6.74 27.67
C MET A 120 8.00 5.66 28.03
N PHE A 121 7.81 5.35 29.31
CA PHE A 121 6.85 4.34 29.75
C PHE A 121 5.39 4.73 29.40
N LYS A 122 4.99 5.99 29.65
CA LYS A 122 3.64 6.47 29.35
C LYS A 122 3.35 6.50 27.84
N ILE A 123 4.28 7.02 27.03
CA ILE A 123 4.16 7.03 25.57
C ILE A 123 4.09 5.61 25.04
N SER A 124 4.99 4.72 25.48
CA SER A 124 5.03 3.32 25.04
C SER A 124 3.73 2.58 25.36
N ARG A 125 3.17 2.80 26.56
CA ARG A 125 1.88 2.22 26.95
C ARG A 125 0.73 2.71 26.06
N ALA A 126 0.69 4.02 25.78
CA ALA A 126 -0.32 4.62 24.92
C ALA A 126 -0.23 4.12 23.47
N GLN A 127 0.98 4.04 22.92
CA GLN A 127 1.23 3.49 21.58
C GLN A 127 0.88 2.00 21.51
N THR A 128 1.27 1.21 22.53
CA THR A 128 0.95 -0.22 22.61
C THR A 128 -0.56 -0.45 22.63
N LEU A 129 -1.30 0.36 23.39
CA LEU A 129 -2.78 0.28 23.42
C LEU A 129 -3.38 0.52 22.03
N VAL A 130 -2.95 1.58 21.34
CA VAL A 130 -3.44 1.90 19.99
C VAL A 130 -3.02 0.83 18.97
N ALA A 131 -1.81 0.26 19.09
CA ALA A 131 -1.36 -0.80 18.22
C ALA A 131 -2.14 -2.11 18.42
N LEU A 132 -2.42 -2.49 19.67
CA LEU A 132 -3.18 -3.69 20.02
C LEU A 132 -4.65 -3.59 19.62
N CYS A 133 -5.27 -2.41 19.74
CA CYS A 133 -6.68 -2.22 19.44
C CYS A 133 -6.95 -1.76 18.01
N GLY A 134 -6.00 -1.10 17.36
CA GLY A 134 -6.15 -0.54 16.00
C GLY A 134 -5.35 -1.31 14.97
N THR A 135 -4.02 -1.18 15.02
CA THR A 135 -3.10 -1.67 13.98
C THR A 135 -3.18 -3.19 13.77
N ILE A 136 -3.01 -3.98 14.84
CA ILE A 136 -2.95 -5.45 14.73
C ILE A 136 -4.27 -6.04 14.26
N PRO A 137 -5.44 -5.68 14.84
CA PRO A 137 -6.72 -6.17 14.35
C PRO A 137 -6.99 -5.77 12.90
N GLY A 138 -6.60 -4.55 12.51
CA GLY A 138 -6.78 -4.07 11.12
C GLY A 138 -6.08 -4.97 10.10
N TYR A 139 -4.84 -5.39 10.36
CA TYR A 139 -4.13 -6.33 9.49
C TYR A 139 -4.83 -7.70 9.40
N TRP A 140 -5.24 -8.26 10.53
CA TRP A 140 -5.92 -9.56 10.53
C TRP A 140 -7.27 -9.49 9.80
N PHE A 141 -7.99 -8.39 9.92
CA PHE A 141 -9.19 -8.17 9.14
C PHE A 141 -8.88 -8.12 7.64
N THR A 142 -7.79 -7.45 7.22
CA THR A 142 -7.38 -7.54 5.81
C THR A 142 -7.11 -8.97 5.41
N VAL A 143 -6.33 -9.73 6.18
CA VAL A 143 -6.01 -11.12 5.86
C VAL A 143 -7.27 -11.97 5.66
N PHE A 144 -8.27 -11.83 6.53
CA PHE A 144 -9.50 -12.64 6.41
C PHE A 144 -10.44 -12.17 5.29
N PHE A 145 -10.48 -10.87 4.99
CA PHE A 145 -11.48 -10.31 4.09
C PHE A 145 -10.95 -9.92 2.71
N ILE A 146 -9.64 -9.89 2.47
CA ILE A 146 -9.07 -9.41 1.20
C ILE A 146 -9.53 -10.23 -0.02
N ASP A 147 -9.65 -11.54 0.13
CA ASP A 147 -10.14 -12.43 -0.93
C ASP A 147 -11.67 -12.51 -0.97
N ILE A 148 -12.37 -12.06 0.07
CA ILE A 148 -13.84 -12.08 0.16
C ILE A 148 -14.45 -10.78 -0.36
N ILE A 149 -13.93 -9.63 0.06
CA ILE A 149 -14.45 -8.30 -0.29
C ILE A 149 -13.78 -7.78 -1.56
N GLY A 150 -12.48 -8.01 -1.72
CA GLY A 150 -11.68 -7.49 -2.82
C GLY A 150 -10.82 -6.29 -2.41
N ARG A 151 -9.75 -6.04 -3.18
CA ARG A 151 -8.72 -5.05 -2.86
C ARG A 151 -9.24 -3.64 -3.05
N PHE A 152 -10.04 -3.42 -4.10
CA PHE A 152 -10.57 -2.10 -4.44
C PHE A 152 -11.51 -1.59 -3.36
N ALA A 153 -12.48 -2.42 -2.95
CA ALA A 153 -13.47 -2.05 -1.95
C ALA A 153 -12.83 -1.83 -0.55
N ILE A 154 -11.85 -2.65 -0.17
CA ILE A 154 -11.09 -2.46 1.08
C ILE A 154 -10.28 -1.16 1.03
N GLN A 155 -9.59 -0.87 -0.07
CA GLN A 155 -8.82 0.36 -0.21
C GLN A 155 -9.71 1.60 -0.13
N LEU A 156 -10.83 1.59 -0.86
CA LEU A 156 -11.79 2.68 -0.90
C LEU A 156 -12.43 2.92 0.47
N GLY A 157 -12.90 1.85 1.12
CA GLY A 157 -13.45 1.91 2.47
C GLY A 157 -12.42 2.41 3.49
N GLY A 158 -11.17 1.94 3.40
CA GLY A 158 -10.08 2.37 4.26
C GLY A 158 -9.81 3.87 4.16
N PHE A 159 -9.60 4.41 2.96
CA PHE A 159 -9.42 5.86 2.78
C PHE A 159 -10.64 6.66 3.27
N PHE A 160 -11.86 6.20 2.99
CA PHE A 160 -13.09 6.86 3.44
C PHE A 160 -13.17 6.93 4.97
N PHE A 161 -13.03 5.80 5.66
CA PHE A 161 -13.12 5.75 7.12
C PHE A 161 -11.95 6.49 7.76
N MET A 162 -10.73 6.37 7.24
CA MET A 162 -9.59 7.18 7.70
C MET A 162 -9.91 8.67 7.64
N THR A 163 -10.45 9.17 6.52
CA THR A 163 -10.89 10.57 6.41
C THR A 163 -11.96 10.90 7.44
N ALA A 164 -12.99 10.07 7.58
CA ALA A 164 -14.09 10.31 8.51
C ALA A 164 -13.61 10.41 9.96
N PHE A 165 -12.75 9.47 10.40
CA PHE A 165 -12.19 9.48 11.76
C PHE A 165 -11.23 10.66 11.96
N MET A 166 -10.39 11.00 10.98
CA MET A 166 -9.52 12.18 11.05
C MET A 166 -10.32 13.49 11.14
N LEU A 167 -11.40 13.64 10.37
CA LEU A 167 -12.30 14.79 10.48
C LEU A 167 -13.02 14.81 11.83
N GLY A 168 -13.42 13.64 12.35
CA GLY A 168 -13.98 13.49 13.69
C GLY A 168 -12.99 13.87 14.81
N LEU A 169 -11.68 13.77 14.56
CA LEU A 169 -10.65 14.25 15.46
C LEU A 169 -10.37 15.76 15.30
N ALA A 170 -10.42 16.28 14.07
CA ALA A 170 -10.06 17.65 13.75
C ALA A 170 -11.19 18.68 14.00
N VAL A 171 -12.44 18.32 13.73
CA VAL A 171 -13.60 19.24 13.84
C VAL A 171 -13.87 19.59 15.31
N PRO A 172 -14.20 18.62 16.19
CA PRO A 172 -14.40 18.87 17.62
C PRO A 172 -13.06 18.85 18.41
N TYR A 173 -11.98 19.40 17.87
CA TYR A 173 -10.65 19.35 18.51
C TYR A 173 -10.66 19.85 19.97
N HIS A 174 -11.41 20.94 20.25
CA HIS A 174 -11.55 21.49 21.60
C HIS A 174 -12.27 20.54 22.58
N HIS A 175 -13.19 19.71 22.08
CA HIS A 175 -13.86 18.70 22.90
C HIS A 175 -12.85 17.66 23.40
N TRP A 176 -11.91 17.24 22.54
CA TRP A 176 -10.88 16.27 22.87
C TRP A 176 -9.83 16.81 23.85
N THR A 177 -9.52 18.11 23.79
CA THR A 177 -8.58 18.76 24.72
C THR A 177 -9.15 18.98 26.12
N THR A 178 -10.46 18.81 26.30
CA THR A 178 -11.15 19.02 27.58
C THR A 178 -11.04 17.76 28.46
N PRO A 179 -10.75 17.88 29.77
CA PRO A 179 -10.66 16.74 30.68
C PRO A 179 -11.94 15.89 30.66
N GLY A 180 -11.78 14.57 30.52
CA GLY A 180 -12.88 13.59 30.53
C GLY A 180 -13.21 12.96 29.17
N ASN A 181 -12.80 13.57 28.06
CA ASN A 181 -13.13 13.06 26.71
C ASN A 181 -11.99 12.27 26.03
N HIS A 182 -10.88 12.02 26.73
CA HIS A 182 -9.71 11.35 26.16
C HIS A 182 -9.99 9.92 25.69
N ALA A 183 -10.92 9.20 26.33
CA ALA A 183 -11.29 7.85 25.91
C ALA A 183 -11.86 7.83 24.48
N GLY A 184 -12.76 8.77 24.16
CA GLY A 184 -13.31 8.90 22.81
C GLY A 184 -12.25 9.28 21.78
N PHE A 185 -11.31 10.16 22.16
CA PHE A 185 -10.18 10.51 21.30
C PHE A 185 -9.35 9.26 20.95
N VAL A 186 -8.99 8.46 21.95
CA VAL A 186 -8.20 7.23 21.76
C VAL A 186 -8.93 6.23 20.87
N VAL A 187 -10.25 6.08 21.04
CA VAL A 187 -11.06 5.18 20.20
C VAL A 187 -11.07 5.65 18.75
N MET A 188 -11.33 6.92 18.49
CA MET A 188 -11.33 7.50 17.14
C MET A 188 -9.95 7.41 16.49
N TYR A 189 -8.90 7.65 17.26
CA TYR A 189 -7.51 7.55 16.81
C TYR A 189 -7.11 6.10 16.50
N ALA A 190 -7.50 5.15 17.34
CA ALA A 190 -7.29 3.72 17.12
C ALA A 190 -8.04 3.22 15.87
N PHE A 191 -9.27 3.68 15.65
CA PHE A 191 -10.01 3.37 14.41
C PHE A 191 -9.33 3.92 13.17
N THR A 192 -8.66 5.08 13.27
CA THR A 192 -7.90 5.61 12.12
C THR A 192 -6.78 4.65 11.72
N PHE A 193 -6.05 4.08 12.68
CA PHE A 193 -5.07 3.02 12.38
C PHE A 193 -5.71 1.71 11.96
N PHE A 194 -6.83 1.32 12.56
CA PHE A 194 -7.56 0.12 12.17
C PHE A 194 -7.91 0.16 10.67
N PHE A 195 -8.55 1.23 10.20
CA PHE A 195 -8.93 1.37 8.80
C PHE A 195 -7.77 1.72 7.87
N ALA A 196 -6.66 2.26 8.39
CA ALA A 196 -5.43 2.34 7.60
C ALA A 196 -4.90 0.95 7.24
N ASN A 197 -4.89 0.02 8.21
CA ASN A 197 -4.38 -1.34 8.03
C ASN A 197 -5.41 -2.28 7.38
N PHE A 198 -6.69 -2.16 7.76
CA PHE A 198 -7.86 -2.71 7.07
C PHE A 198 -8.28 -1.79 5.91
N GLY A 199 -7.37 -1.63 4.96
CA GLY A 199 -7.51 -0.62 3.95
C GLY A 199 -6.21 -0.36 3.20
N PRO A 200 -5.90 0.91 2.89
CA PRO A 200 -4.87 1.28 1.95
C PRO A 200 -3.48 0.78 2.32
N ASN A 201 -3.10 0.69 3.61
CA ASN A 201 -1.74 0.25 3.97
C ASN A 201 -1.41 -1.17 3.53
N SER A 202 -2.41 -2.06 3.56
CA SER A 202 -2.23 -3.41 3.05
C SER A 202 -2.42 -3.47 1.53
N THR A 203 -3.45 -2.80 1.00
CA THR A 203 -3.80 -2.91 -0.42
C THR A 203 -2.81 -2.20 -1.34
N THR A 204 -2.23 -1.05 -0.96
CA THR A 204 -1.25 -0.35 -1.80
C THR A 204 0.05 -1.14 -1.95
N PHE A 205 0.36 -2.05 -1.01
CA PHE A 205 1.46 -2.99 -1.14
C PHE A 205 1.11 -4.15 -2.07
N ILE A 206 -0.10 -4.70 -1.95
CA ILE A 206 -0.54 -5.90 -2.66
C ILE A 206 -0.88 -5.61 -4.12
N VAL A 207 -1.64 -4.55 -4.38
CA VAL A 207 -2.23 -4.28 -5.69
C VAL A 207 -1.18 -4.11 -6.80
N PRO A 208 -0.08 -3.34 -6.65
CA PRO A 208 0.95 -3.26 -7.68
C PRO A 208 1.58 -4.62 -8.02
N ALA A 209 1.64 -5.55 -7.07
CA ALA A 209 2.16 -6.89 -7.36
C ALA A 209 1.17 -7.74 -8.17
N GLU A 210 -0.13 -7.48 -8.05
CA GLU A 210 -1.21 -8.24 -8.69
C GLU A 210 -1.65 -7.68 -10.05
N ILE A 211 -1.42 -6.39 -10.35
CA ILE A 211 -1.95 -5.76 -11.58
C ILE A 211 -0.92 -5.59 -12.70
N PHE A 212 0.38 -5.64 -12.38
CA PHE A 212 1.43 -5.41 -13.37
C PHE A 212 1.98 -6.73 -13.93
N PRO A 213 2.30 -6.78 -15.24
CA PRO A 213 2.82 -7.97 -15.90
C PRO A 213 4.16 -8.38 -15.27
N ALA A 214 4.42 -9.69 -15.22
CA ALA A 214 5.53 -10.27 -14.46
C ALA A 214 6.89 -9.61 -14.77
N ARG A 215 7.13 -9.26 -16.04
CA ARG A 215 8.36 -8.61 -16.52
C ARG A 215 8.58 -7.20 -15.94
N LEU A 216 7.51 -6.41 -15.78
CA LEU A 216 7.58 -5.01 -15.31
C LEU A 216 7.11 -4.84 -13.85
N ARG A 217 6.61 -5.91 -13.22
CA ARG A 217 6.04 -5.92 -11.88
C ARG A 217 6.97 -5.31 -10.85
N SER A 218 8.22 -5.77 -10.79
CA SER A 218 9.21 -5.29 -9.83
C SER A 218 9.51 -3.80 -10.01
N THR A 219 9.63 -3.34 -11.25
CA THR A 219 9.87 -1.92 -11.56
C THR A 219 8.66 -1.05 -11.20
N CYS A 220 7.45 -1.44 -11.57
CA CYS A 220 6.23 -0.68 -11.29
C CYS A 220 5.89 -0.65 -9.80
N HIS A 221 6.07 -1.79 -9.12
CA HIS A 221 5.98 -1.88 -7.67
C HIS A 221 7.06 -0.99 -7.01
N GLY A 222 8.30 -1.03 -7.52
CA GLY A 222 9.40 -0.19 -7.04
C GLY A 222 9.12 1.31 -7.17
N ILE A 223 8.57 1.75 -8.31
CA ILE A 223 8.16 3.15 -8.53
C ILE A 223 7.04 3.55 -7.55
N SER A 224 6.04 2.68 -7.38
CA SER A 224 4.93 2.92 -6.44
C SER A 224 5.42 2.99 -4.99
N ALA A 225 6.32 2.09 -4.59
CA ALA A 225 6.94 2.08 -3.27
C ALA A 225 7.81 3.31 -3.04
N ALA A 226 8.60 3.72 -4.04
CA ALA A 226 9.42 4.92 -3.98
C ALA A 226 8.57 6.19 -3.80
N ALA A 227 7.42 6.28 -4.48
CA ALA A 227 6.46 7.36 -4.27
C ALA A 227 5.92 7.36 -2.83
N GLY A 228 5.52 6.20 -2.29
CA GLY A 228 5.16 6.06 -0.86
C GLY A 228 6.23 6.64 0.06
N LYS A 229 7.48 6.18 -0.08
CA LYS A 229 8.59 6.67 0.75
C LYS A 229 8.90 8.16 0.56
N ALA A 230 8.77 8.69 -0.65
CA ALA A 230 8.87 10.12 -0.88
C ALA A 230 7.78 10.89 -0.10
N GLY A 231 6.54 10.40 -0.11
CA GLY A 231 5.44 10.96 0.68
C GLY A 231 5.73 10.96 2.18
N ALA A 232 6.20 9.81 2.71
CA ALA A 232 6.61 9.69 4.11
C ALA A 232 7.70 10.70 4.48
N ILE A 233 8.74 10.86 3.65
CA ILE A 233 9.86 11.78 3.91
C ILE A 233 9.40 13.23 3.87
N ILE A 234 8.79 13.65 2.76
CA ILE A 234 8.35 15.05 2.54
C ILE A 234 7.52 15.52 3.72
N TRP A 235 6.61 14.66 4.17
CA TRP A 235 5.67 15.03 5.19
C TRP A 235 6.12 14.72 6.61
N SER A 236 7.10 13.84 6.83
CA SER A 236 7.78 13.76 8.13
C SER A 236 8.43 15.10 8.49
N PHE A 237 9.11 15.72 7.52
CA PHE A 237 9.61 17.08 7.72
C PHE A 237 8.46 18.10 7.70
N GLY A 238 7.56 18.03 6.72
CA GLY A 238 6.44 18.98 6.58
C GLY A 238 5.54 19.06 7.81
N PHE A 239 5.14 17.91 8.37
CA PHE A 239 4.31 17.83 9.57
C PHE A 239 5.01 18.40 10.79
N LEU A 240 6.32 18.17 10.94
CA LEU A 240 7.09 18.70 12.06
C LEU A 240 7.05 20.23 12.10
N TYR A 241 7.12 20.90 10.95
CA TYR A 241 6.94 22.36 10.85
C TYR A 241 5.46 22.76 10.94
N ALA A 242 4.56 22.02 10.29
CA ALA A 242 3.14 22.35 10.22
C ALA A 242 2.43 22.21 11.57
N ALA A 243 2.74 21.18 12.35
CA ALA A 243 2.09 20.89 13.62
C ALA A 243 2.46 21.85 14.76
N GLN A 244 3.49 22.67 14.56
CA GLN A 244 3.90 23.71 15.51
C GLN A 244 2.74 24.67 15.80
N SER A 245 2.73 25.19 17.02
CA SER A 245 1.73 26.15 17.47
C SER A 245 1.69 27.37 16.54
N THR A 246 0.49 27.90 16.32
CA THR A 246 0.27 29.18 15.63
C THR A 246 0.73 30.38 16.47
N ASP A 247 0.78 30.21 17.79
CA ASP A 247 1.32 31.19 18.73
C ASP A 247 2.86 31.05 18.83
N PRO A 248 3.64 32.08 18.42
CA PRO A 248 5.11 32.07 18.45
C PRO A 248 5.71 31.85 19.85
N LYS A 249 4.94 32.04 20.92
CA LYS A 249 5.40 31.82 22.30
C LYS A 249 5.31 30.36 22.75
N LYS A 250 4.65 29.51 21.97
CA LYS A 250 4.39 28.09 22.27
C LYS A 250 5.00 27.15 21.23
N THR A 251 5.83 27.67 20.33
CA THR A 251 6.59 26.89 19.36
C THR A 251 7.81 26.28 20.03
N ASP A 252 8.18 25.08 19.57
CA ASP A 252 9.40 24.44 20.04
C ASP A 252 10.64 25.25 19.61
N ALA A 253 11.69 25.21 20.42
CA ALA A 253 12.92 25.98 20.17
C ALA A 253 13.51 25.64 18.80
N GLY A 254 13.67 26.65 17.95
CA GLY A 254 14.24 26.52 16.60
C GLY A 254 13.22 26.35 15.46
N TYR A 255 11.92 26.30 15.76
CA TYR A 255 10.87 26.22 14.73
C TYR A 255 10.09 27.53 14.57
N PRO A 256 9.71 27.90 13.33
CA PRO A 256 8.76 28.98 13.09
C PRO A 256 7.33 28.56 13.51
N PRO A 257 6.40 29.51 13.70
CA PRO A 257 4.99 29.22 13.94
C PRO A 257 4.39 28.37 12.82
N GLY A 258 3.70 27.30 13.22
CA GLY A 258 3.04 26.36 12.31
C GLY A 258 1.56 26.65 12.14
N ILE A 259 0.87 25.73 11.48
CA ILE A 259 -0.59 25.75 11.33
C ILE A 259 -1.32 25.09 12.52
N GLY A 260 -0.59 24.40 13.39
CA GLY A 260 -1.09 23.69 14.56
C GLY A 260 -1.66 22.30 14.26
N VAL A 261 -1.62 21.42 15.26
CA VAL A 261 -2.05 20.01 15.17
C VAL A 261 -3.44 19.85 14.55
N ARG A 262 -4.41 20.71 14.92
CA ARG A 262 -5.77 20.66 14.36
C ARG A 262 -5.78 20.83 12.84
N ASN A 263 -5.07 21.82 12.30
CA ASN A 263 -5.05 22.08 10.87
C ASN A 263 -4.20 21.04 10.13
N SER A 264 -3.14 20.53 10.76
CA SER A 264 -2.39 19.39 10.23
C SER A 264 -3.27 18.15 10.10
N LEU A 265 -4.17 17.87 11.04
CA LEU A 265 -5.15 16.77 10.93
C LEU A 265 -6.13 16.97 9.76
N PHE A 266 -6.59 18.20 9.50
CA PHE A 266 -7.40 18.50 8.30
C PHE A 266 -6.62 18.26 7.01
N MET A 267 -5.34 18.63 6.98
CA MET A 267 -4.50 18.40 5.82
C MET A 267 -4.30 16.90 5.56
N LEU A 268 -4.06 16.11 6.61
CA LEU A 268 -3.99 14.65 6.52
C LEU A 268 -5.29 14.04 6.00
N ALA A 269 -6.44 14.52 6.48
CA ALA A 269 -7.74 14.10 5.95
C ALA A 269 -7.89 14.44 4.47
N GLY A 270 -7.41 15.60 4.03
CA GLY A 270 -7.35 15.99 2.62
C GLY A 270 -6.51 15.04 1.77
N CYS A 271 -5.34 14.64 2.25
CA CYS A 271 -4.50 13.64 1.57
C CYS A 271 -5.22 12.30 1.41
N ASN A 272 -5.94 11.84 2.45
CA ASN A 272 -6.74 10.62 2.36
C ASN A 272 -7.90 10.73 1.34
N VAL A 273 -8.52 11.91 1.22
CA VAL A 273 -9.54 12.16 0.18
C VAL A 273 -8.93 12.07 -1.22
N VAL A 274 -7.71 12.58 -1.42
CA VAL A 274 -7.00 12.39 -2.70
C VAL A 274 -6.76 10.90 -2.96
N GLY A 275 -6.30 10.14 -1.96
CA GLY A 275 -6.15 8.68 -2.07
C GLY A 275 -7.46 7.96 -2.40
N PHE A 276 -8.58 8.38 -1.82
CA PHE A 276 -9.92 7.88 -2.13
C PHE A 276 -10.26 8.04 -3.61
N PHE A 277 -10.08 9.24 -4.17
CA PHE A 277 -10.38 9.48 -5.59
C PHE A 277 -9.41 8.78 -6.54
N PHE A 278 -8.13 8.70 -6.20
CA PHE A 278 -7.15 7.99 -7.03
C PHE A 278 -7.30 6.46 -6.95
N THR A 279 -8.00 5.93 -5.94
CA THR A 279 -8.34 4.51 -5.88
C THR A 279 -9.21 4.08 -7.05
N PHE A 280 -10.03 4.96 -7.63
CA PHE A 280 -10.81 4.66 -8.85
C PHE A 280 -9.96 4.36 -10.09
N LEU A 281 -8.68 4.76 -10.09
CA LEU A 281 -7.73 4.43 -11.17
C LEU A 281 -7.09 3.05 -10.98
N VAL A 282 -7.34 2.39 -9.86
CA VAL A 282 -6.77 1.10 -9.50
C VAL A 282 -7.80 0.00 -9.79
N PRO A 283 -7.51 -0.96 -10.67
CA PRO A 283 -8.45 -2.02 -11.01
C PRO A 283 -8.60 -3.03 -9.86
N GLU A 284 -9.79 -3.62 -9.73
CA GLU A 284 -10.01 -4.76 -8.82
C GLU A 284 -9.35 -6.02 -9.37
N SER A 285 -8.44 -6.60 -8.58
CA SER A 285 -7.66 -7.80 -8.89
C SER A 285 -8.30 -9.10 -8.40
N LYS A 286 -9.33 -9.02 -7.53
CA LYS A 286 -9.97 -10.20 -6.94
C LYS A 286 -10.48 -11.19 -8.01
N GLY A 287 -9.99 -12.43 -7.92
CA GLY A 287 -10.48 -13.56 -8.71
C GLY A 287 -10.15 -13.49 -10.20
N LYS A 288 -9.34 -12.52 -10.62
CA LYS A 288 -8.86 -12.40 -11.99
C LYS A 288 -7.45 -12.95 -12.08
N SER A 289 -7.17 -13.63 -13.17
CA SER A 289 -5.81 -14.07 -13.44
C SER A 289 -4.94 -12.85 -13.82
N LEU A 290 -3.63 -12.98 -13.67
CA LEU A 290 -2.71 -11.91 -14.05
C LEU A 290 -2.81 -11.60 -15.55
N GLU A 291 -3.07 -12.62 -16.36
CA GLU A 291 -3.22 -12.54 -17.81
C GLU A 291 -4.47 -11.73 -18.22
N GLU A 292 -5.56 -11.84 -17.45
CA GLU A 292 -6.75 -11.02 -17.63
C GLU A 292 -6.52 -9.55 -17.23
N LEU A 293 -5.73 -9.30 -16.18
CA LEU A 293 -5.46 -7.96 -15.66
C LEU A 293 -4.39 -7.21 -16.47
N SER A 294 -3.40 -7.93 -17.00
CA SER A 294 -2.41 -7.39 -17.93
C SER A 294 -2.97 -7.22 -19.35
N GLY A 295 -4.11 -7.89 -19.63
CA GLY A 295 -4.76 -7.91 -20.94
C GLY A 295 -4.08 -8.84 -21.95
N GLU A 296 -3.23 -9.77 -21.49
CA GLU A 296 -2.60 -10.80 -22.33
C GLU A 296 -3.66 -11.61 -23.13
N ASN A 297 -4.84 -11.89 -22.54
CA ASN A 297 -5.92 -12.65 -23.19
C ASN A 297 -6.60 -11.94 -24.38
N GLU A 298 -6.57 -10.60 -24.44
CA GLU A 298 -7.16 -9.84 -25.56
C GLU A 298 -6.26 -9.87 -26.80
N ASP A 299 -4.95 -9.93 -26.57
CA ASP A 299 -3.94 -10.05 -27.64
C ASP A 299 -3.95 -11.47 -28.25
N GLU A 300 -4.26 -12.50 -27.45
CA GLU A 300 -4.49 -13.87 -27.94
C GLU A 300 -5.70 -13.97 -28.88
N LYS A 301 -6.86 -13.41 -28.49
CA LYS A 301 -8.08 -13.44 -29.33
C LYS A 301 -7.95 -12.65 -30.63
N ALA A 302 -7.27 -11.50 -30.59
CA ALA A 302 -7.00 -10.72 -31.80
C ALA A 302 -6.07 -11.47 -32.77
N SER A 303 -5.11 -12.21 -32.22
CA SER A 303 -4.18 -13.06 -32.97
C SER A 303 -4.84 -14.29 -33.60
N GLU A 304 -5.66 -15.04 -32.85
CA GLU A 304 -6.41 -16.17 -33.42
C GLU A 304 -7.29 -15.72 -34.59
N THR A 305 -7.90 -14.54 -34.47
CA THR A 305 -8.71 -13.95 -35.54
C THR A 305 -7.87 -13.55 -36.76
N SER A 306 -6.64 -13.05 -36.56
CA SER A 306 -5.71 -12.70 -37.64
C SER A 306 -5.09 -13.94 -38.31
N ALA A 307 -4.68 -14.94 -37.55
CA ALA A 307 -4.13 -16.20 -38.05
C ALA A 307 -5.19 -17.02 -38.81
N ALA A 308 -6.44 -17.02 -38.34
CA ALA A 308 -7.57 -17.62 -39.05
C ALA A 308 -7.93 -16.87 -40.36
N ALA A 309 -7.62 -15.57 -40.44
CA ALA A 309 -7.77 -14.79 -41.67
C ALA A 309 -6.67 -15.11 -42.69
N ASP A 310 -5.42 -15.29 -42.25
CA ASP A 310 -4.30 -15.68 -43.12
C ASP A 310 -4.43 -17.10 -43.69
N TYR A 311 -4.92 -18.06 -42.89
CA TYR A 311 -5.19 -19.43 -43.35
C TYR A 311 -6.27 -19.53 -44.44
N ARG A 312 -7.19 -18.55 -44.53
CA ARG A 312 -8.21 -18.51 -45.59
C ARG A 312 -7.70 -17.90 -46.91
N SER A 313 -6.47 -17.39 -46.93
CA SER A 313 -5.91 -16.69 -48.10
C SER A 313 -5.00 -17.56 -48.97
N ILE A 314 -4.69 -18.79 -48.55
CA ILE A 314 -3.90 -19.75 -49.33
C ILE A 314 -4.84 -20.41 -50.36
N PRO A 315 -4.69 -20.13 -51.68
CA PRO A 315 -5.50 -20.80 -52.70
C PRO A 315 -5.10 -22.28 -52.78
N PRO A 316 -6.04 -23.19 -52.99
CA PRO A 316 -5.71 -24.60 -53.23
C PRO A 316 -4.88 -24.70 -54.52
N ALA A 317 -3.70 -25.31 -54.41
CA ALA A 317 -2.82 -25.65 -55.54
C ALA A 317 -3.35 -26.88 -56.30
#